data_AF-A0A816WAT5-F1
#
_entry.id   AF-A0A816WAT5-F1
#
_cell.length_a   1.000
_cell.length_b   1.000
_cell.length_c   1.000
_cell.angle_alpha   90.00
_cell.angle_beta   90.00
_cell.angle_gamma   90.00
#
_symmetry.space_group_name_H-M   'P 1'
#
loop_
_entity.id
_entity.type
_entity.pdbx_description
1 polymer ?
#
loop_
_entity_poly.entity_id
_entity_poly.type
_entity_poly.pdbx_seq_one_letter_code
_entity_poly.pdbx_strand_id
1 'polypeptide(L)'
;MDNSNPKSINDDYVRTWTISSSPPFDSNTNTFQATNKVSCTIKHQRHGVISSLLHSHSGDQQPPLRAKFFGVGGDFTCFDESNPTPQKLLFIAGGQMMAVTRCMSKRQITALYGRKRYKTAVYVATYGRLRPFTIVSCRRNVRPGFTPFLAMFEALTQTKQKVDIAVLFAGRGDEIDLLKHLISADIASSVSTFDSTGINATTECGPLKLYNRRMQFNDIPNVSDVTNKYVYVCGPAQLMIDAYSWLTKAGVKSSQLKKESFLF
;
A
#
# COMPACT_ATOMS: atom_id res chain seq x y z
N MET A 1 0.60 -20.89 -12.37
CA MET A 1 1.95 -20.73 -11.80
C MET A 1 2.66 -22.03 -12.07
N ASP A 2 3.76 -21.95 -12.81
CA ASP A 2 4.64 -23.09 -13.04
C ASP A 2 5.73 -23.08 -11.95
N ASN A 3 5.57 -23.94 -10.95
CA ASN A 3 6.52 -24.06 -9.85
C ASN A 3 7.88 -24.65 -10.31
N SER A 4 7.96 -25.21 -11.52
CA SER A 4 9.18 -25.83 -12.04
C SER A 4 10.10 -24.85 -12.76
N ASN A 5 9.61 -23.67 -13.15
CA ASN A 5 10.42 -22.63 -13.79
C ASN A 5 10.00 -21.21 -13.39
N PRO A 6 10.43 -20.71 -12.22
CA PRO A 6 10.01 -19.40 -11.69
C PRO A 6 10.48 -18.22 -12.56
N LYS A 7 11.47 -18.40 -13.44
CA LYS A 7 11.87 -17.35 -14.40
C LYS A 7 10.82 -17.16 -15.51
N SER A 8 10.10 -18.22 -15.91
CA SER A 8 9.03 -18.13 -16.92
C SER A 8 7.82 -17.31 -16.47
N ILE A 9 7.65 -17.08 -15.16
CA ILE A 9 6.61 -16.21 -14.59
C ILE A 9 6.79 -14.75 -15.04
N ASN A 10 7.99 -14.35 -15.47
CA ASN A 10 8.22 -12.99 -15.97
C ASN A 10 7.95 -12.82 -17.47
N ASP A 11 7.74 -13.91 -18.22
CA ASP A 11 7.66 -13.88 -19.69
C ASP A 11 6.24 -13.67 -20.24
N ASP A 12 5.21 -13.76 -19.39
CA ASP A 12 3.81 -13.57 -19.79
C ASP A 12 3.35 -12.10 -19.76
N TYR A 13 4.27 -11.16 -19.46
CA TYR A 13 4.02 -9.72 -19.30
C TYR A 13 2.97 -9.36 -18.24
N VAL A 14 2.53 -10.32 -17.43
CA VAL A 14 1.60 -10.11 -16.34
C VAL A 14 2.38 -9.62 -15.13
N ARG A 15 1.92 -8.54 -14.51
CA ARG A 15 2.48 -8.03 -13.26
C ARG A 15 1.37 -7.67 -12.29
N THR A 16 1.74 -7.65 -11.01
CA THR A 16 0.90 -7.41 -9.84
C THR A 16 1.30 -6.09 -9.18
N TRP A 17 0.35 -5.18 -8.95
CA TRP A 17 0.63 -3.89 -8.30
C TRP A 17 -0.34 -3.52 -7.19
N THR A 18 0.18 -2.83 -6.19
CA THR A 18 -0.62 -2.24 -5.11
C THR A 18 -1.62 -1.24 -5.65
N ILE A 19 -2.90 -1.44 -5.34
CA ILE A 19 -3.90 -0.39 -5.49
C ILE A 19 -3.57 0.70 -4.47
N SER A 20 -3.43 1.92 -4.96
CA SER A 20 -3.08 3.12 -4.19
C SER A 20 -4.28 4.02 -3.91
N SER A 21 -5.47 3.65 -4.40
CA SER A 21 -6.70 4.40 -4.24
C SER A 21 -7.80 3.58 -3.60
N SER A 22 -8.67 4.23 -2.84
CA SER A 22 -9.93 3.66 -2.38
C SER A 22 -11.05 3.85 -3.41
N PRO A 23 -12.03 2.95 -3.47
CA PRO A 23 -13.26 3.18 -4.22
C PRO A 23 -14.06 4.34 -3.62
N PRO A 24 -14.96 4.98 -4.37
CA PRO A 24 -15.80 6.05 -3.85
C PRO A 24 -16.64 5.56 -2.66
N PHE A 25 -16.70 6.35 -1.59
CA PHE A 25 -17.56 6.09 -0.44
C PHE A 25 -18.87 6.86 -0.55
N ASP A 26 -20.00 6.18 -0.35
CA ASP A 26 -21.32 6.80 -0.25
C ASP A 26 -21.73 6.95 1.21
N SER A 27 -21.81 8.19 1.67
CA SER A 27 -22.20 8.52 3.05
C SER A 27 -23.65 8.20 3.37
N ASN A 28 -24.54 8.13 2.38
CA ASN A 28 -25.96 7.85 2.61
C ASN A 28 -26.18 6.37 2.93
N THR A 29 -25.48 5.49 2.22
CA THR A 29 -25.54 4.04 2.44
C THR A 29 -24.48 3.55 3.41
N ASN A 30 -23.51 4.39 3.78
CA ASN A 30 -22.35 4.03 4.60
C ASN A 30 -21.55 2.86 4.00
N THR A 31 -21.42 2.84 2.67
CA THR A 31 -20.74 1.76 1.94
C THR A 31 -19.84 2.29 0.83
N PHE A 32 -18.79 1.52 0.51
CA PHE A 32 -17.99 1.79 -0.68
C PHE A 32 -18.70 1.30 -1.95
N GLN A 33 -18.70 2.14 -2.97
CA GLN A 33 -19.37 1.92 -4.24
C GLN A 33 -18.50 1.18 -5.25
N ALA A 34 -19.18 0.55 -6.21
CA ALA A 34 -18.58 0.03 -7.43
C ALA A 34 -17.65 1.04 -8.09
N THR A 35 -16.48 0.60 -8.57
CA THR A 35 -15.63 1.47 -9.40
C THR A 35 -14.99 0.71 -10.56
N ASN A 36 -14.87 1.36 -11.71
CA ASN A 36 -14.06 0.90 -12.83
C ASN A 36 -12.70 1.64 -12.92
N LYS A 37 -12.38 2.44 -11.89
CA LYS A 37 -11.16 3.22 -11.77
C LYS A 37 -10.33 2.70 -10.60
N VAL A 38 -9.06 2.42 -10.88
CA VAL A 38 -8.05 2.12 -9.86
C VAL A 38 -6.80 2.95 -10.16
N SER A 39 -6.16 3.41 -9.09
CA SER A 39 -4.82 3.99 -9.16
C SER A 39 -3.82 2.99 -8.58
N CYS A 40 -2.63 2.96 -9.17
CA CYS A 40 -1.52 2.17 -8.66
C CYS A 40 -0.27 3.04 -8.61
N THR A 41 0.58 2.78 -7.62
CA THR A 41 1.92 3.34 -7.58
C THR A 41 2.89 2.30 -8.14
N ILE A 42 3.68 2.70 -9.13
CA ILE A 42 4.58 1.78 -9.82
C ILE A 42 6.00 2.32 -9.72
N LYS A 43 6.90 1.55 -9.10
CA LYS A 43 8.33 1.86 -9.12
C LYS A 43 8.89 1.55 -10.50
N HIS A 44 9.67 2.49 -11.04
CA HIS A 44 10.51 2.20 -12.19
C HIS A 44 11.59 1.18 -11.82
N GLN A 45 11.58 0.02 -12.47
CA GLN A 45 12.65 -0.96 -12.33
C GLN A 45 13.58 -0.79 -13.52
N ARG A 46 14.87 -0.54 -13.27
CA ARG A 46 15.87 -0.45 -14.33
C ARG A 46 15.87 -1.77 -15.10
N HIS A 47 15.72 -1.70 -16.42
CA HIS A 47 15.57 -2.86 -17.33
C HIS A 47 14.26 -3.66 -17.17
N GLY A 48 13.28 -3.18 -16.40
CA GLY A 48 11.98 -3.83 -16.29
C GLY A 48 11.07 -3.48 -17.46
N VAL A 49 10.70 -4.45 -18.30
CA VAL A 49 9.93 -4.19 -19.53
C VAL A 49 8.64 -3.40 -19.28
N ILE A 50 7.78 -3.89 -18.36
CA ILE A 50 6.48 -3.26 -18.11
C ILE A 50 6.61 -1.96 -17.30
N SER A 51 7.46 -1.93 -16.28
CA SER A 51 7.59 -0.70 -15.47
C SER A 51 8.22 0.43 -16.26
N SER A 52 9.20 0.15 -17.14
CA SER A 52 9.75 1.16 -18.06
C SER A 52 8.72 1.62 -19.08
N LEU A 53 7.92 0.71 -19.67
CA LEU A 53 6.82 1.08 -20.57
C LEU A 53 5.83 2.02 -19.88
N LEU A 54 5.36 1.67 -18.69
CA LEU A 54 4.39 2.47 -17.93
C LEU A 54 4.95 3.84 -17.55
N HIS A 55 6.23 3.92 -17.17
CA HIS A 55 6.89 5.19 -16.88
C HIS A 55 7.06 6.06 -18.13
N SER A 56 7.39 5.47 -19.28
CA SER A 56 7.44 6.21 -20.56
C SER A 56 6.08 6.78 -20.98
N HIS A 57 4.98 6.11 -20.60
CA HIS A 57 3.60 6.51 -20.91
C HIS A 57 2.93 7.38 -19.82
N SER A 58 3.63 7.70 -18.72
CA SER A 58 3.04 8.38 -17.56
C SER A 58 2.90 9.91 -17.69
N GLY A 59 2.92 10.46 -18.91
CA GLY A 59 2.81 11.91 -19.15
C GLY A 59 1.41 12.32 -19.63
N ASP A 60 0.97 13.53 -19.29
CA ASP A 60 -0.37 14.06 -19.57
C ASP A 60 -0.72 14.15 -21.07
N GLN A 61 0.28 14.10 -21.95
CA GLN A 61 0.10 14.16 -23.40
C GLN A 61 0.04 12.80 -24.10
N GLN A 62 0.19 11.69 -23.36
CA GLN A 62 0.13 10.35 -23.95
C GLN A 62 -1.31 9.81 -23.93
N PRO A 63 -1.76 9.12 -24.98
CA PRO A 63 -3.05 8.47 -24.97
C PRO A 63 -3.10 7.37 -23.88
N PRO A 64 -4.28 7.10 -23.28
CA PRO A 64 -4.40 6.10 -22.23
C PRO A 64 -3.96 4.71 -22.70
N LEU A 65 -3.04 4.08 -21.96
CA LEU A 65 -2.64 2.70 -22.22
C LEU A 65 -3.81 1.76 -21.88
N ARG A 66 -4.22 0.92 -22.85
CA ARG A 66 -5.25 -0.10 -22.63
C ARG A 66 -4.62 -1.40 -22.16
N ALA A 67 -5.06 -1.82 -20.99
CA ALA A 67 -4.56 -2.98 -20.27
C ALA A 67 -5.70 -3.93 -19.93
N LYS A 68 -5.52 -5.23 -20.14
CA LYS A 68 -6.44 -6.25 -19.65
C LYS A 68 -6.24 -6.41 -18.15
N PHE A 69 -7.28 -6.08 -17.41
CA PHE A 69 -7.37 -6.27 -15.97
C PHE A 69 -7.92 -7.66 -15.66
N PHE A 70 -7.19 -8.48 -14.89
CA PHE A 70 -7.69 -9.83 -14.57
C PHE A 70 -8.39 -9.94 -13.21
N GLY A 71 -8.22 -8.96 -12.30
CA GLY A 71 -8.92 -8.98 -11.02
C GLY A 71 -8.25 -8.16 -9.93
N VAL A 72 -8.74 -8.32 -8.71
CA VAL A 72 -8.17 -7.80 -7.46
C VAL A 72 -8.14 -8.96 -6.46
N GLY A 73 -7.10 -9.01 -5.62
CA GLY A 73 -7.01 -9.95 -4.50
C GLY A 73 -6.24 -9.37 -3.31
N GLY A 74 -5.98 -10.20 -2.31
CA GLY A 74 -5.33 -9.81 -1.05
C GLY A 74 -6.32 -9.68 0.13
N ASP A 75 -5.78 -9.62 1.34
CA ASP A 75 -6.54 -9.44 2.60
C ASP A 75 -5.89 -8.40 3.54
N PHE A 76 -4.81 -7.76 3.07
CA PHE A 76 -4.18 -6.63 3.73
C PHE A 76 -5.08 -5.39 3.65
N THR A 77 -5.95 -5.21 4.63
CA THR A 77 -6.85 -4.05 4.71
C THR A 77 -7.34 -3.84 6.14
N CYS A 78 -7.57 -2.58 6.51
CA CYS A 78 -8.22 -2.20 7.77
C CYS A 78 -9.75 -2.20 7.70
N PHE A 79 -10.33 -2.41 6.51
CA PHE A 79 -11.76 -2.51 6.32
C PHE A 79 -12.19 -3.97 6.23
N ASP A 80 -12.96 -4.41 7.22
CA ASP A 80 -13.62 -5.71 7.20
C ASP A 80 -15.13 -5.51 7.14
N GLU A 81 -15.82 -6.35 6.36
CA GLU A 81 -17.29 -6.37 6.35
C GLU A 81 -17.85 -6.90 7.67
N SER A 82 -17.12 -7.81 8.30
CA SER A 82 -17.60 -8.57 9.46
C SER A 82 -17.26 -7.88 10.77
N ASN A 83 -16.33 -6.92 10.75
CA ASN A 83 -15.79 -6.29 11.94
C ASN A 83 -15.67 -4.78 11.72
N PRO A 84 -15.96 -3.95 12.75
CA PRO A 84 -15.76 -2.51 12.65
C PRO A 84 -14.29 -2.18 12.40
N THR A 85 -14.04 -1.09 11.68
CA THR A 85 -12.70 -0.55 11.47
C THR A 85 -12.01 -0.31 12.82
N PRO A 86 -10.77 -0.80 13.03
CA PRO A 86 -10.03 -0.53 14.25
C PRO A 86 -9.84 0.97 14.49
N GLN A 87 -10.07 1.42 15.74
CA GLN A 87 -9.96 2.84 16.11
C GLN A 87 -8.52 3.28 16.39
N LYS A 88 -7.59 2.34 16.59
CA LYS A 88 -6.17 2.59 16.82
C LYS A 88 -5.34 1.77 15.81
N LEU A 89 -4.61 2.45 14.93
CA LEU A 89 -3.82 1.84 13.87
C LEU A 89 -2.34 2.19 14.01
N LEU A 90 -1.49 1.24 13.63
CA LEU A 90 -0.06 1.44 13.41
C LEU A 90 0.31 0.93 12.02
N PHE A 91 0.80 1.82 11.17
CA PHE A 91 1.32 1.46 9.85
C PHE A 91 2.84 1.49 9.86
N ILE A 92 3.46 0.34 9.58
CA ILE A 92 4.90 0.21 9.42
C ILE A 92 5.19 -0.06 7.96
N ALA A 93 5.86 0.88 7.29
CA ALA A 93 6.24 0.74 5.89
C ALA A 93 7.73 0.86 5.64
N GLY A 94 8.21 0.18 4.60
CA GLY A 94 9.58 0.30 4.10
C GLY A 94 9.65 0.50 2.59
N GLY A 95 10.56 1.37 2.16
CA GLY A 95 10.82 1.68 0.76
C GLY A 95 11.26 0.48 -0.09
N GLN A 96 10.78 0.49 -1.34
CA GLN A 96 10.86 -0.51 -2.41
C GLN A 96 10.07 -1.82 -2.20
N MET A 97 8.84 -1.89 -2.71
CA MET A 97 8.28 -3.16 -3.22
C MET A 97 6.93 -2.99 -3.94
N MET A 98 6.72 -3.69 -5.06
CA MET A 98 5.45 -3.72 -5.81
C MET A 98 4.56 -4.89 -5.32
N ALA A 99 3.34 -4.67 -4.79
CA ALA A 99 2.17 -5.57 -5.03
C ALA A 99 0.83 -5.25 -4.34
N VAL A 100 -0.24 -5.87 -4.83
CA VAL A 100 -1.67 -5.57 -4.56
C VAL A 100 -2.04 -5.52 -3.09
N THR A 101 -2.63 -4.40 -2.68
CA THR A 101 -3.38 -4.26 -1.43
C THR A 101 -4.84 -3.98 -1.75
N ARG A 102 -5.70 -4.29 -0.80
CA ARG A 102 -7.15 -4.22 -0.89
C ARG A 102 -7.73 -3.10 -0.03
N CYS A 103 -8.76 -2.41 -0.50
CA CYS A 103 -9.55 -1.47 0.31
C CYS A 103 -11.01 -1.89 0.53
N MET A 104 -11.39 -3.11 0.11
CA MET A 104 -12.77 -3.62 0.17
C MET A 104 -12.83 -5.07 0.63
N SER A 105 -13.96 -5.51 1.13
CA SER A 105 -14.24 -6.90 1.53
C SER A 105 -14.45 -7.86 0.35
N LYS A 106 -14.34 -9.20 0.60
CA LYS A 106 -14.41 -10.26 -0.44
C LYS A 106 -15.72 -10.26 -1.23
N ARG A 107 -16.83 -9.93 -0.57
CA ARG A 107 -18.15 -9.92 -1.19
C ARG A 107 -18.42 -8.67 -1.99
N GLN A 108 -17.99 -7.47 -1.54
CA GLN A 108 -18.06 -6.25 -2.36
C GLN A 108 -17.38 -6.47 -3.72
N ILE A 109 -16.15 -6.97 -3.74
CA ILE A 109 -15.45 -7.24 -5.02
C ILE A 109 -16.17 -8.31 -5.86
N THR A 110 -16.72 -9.35 -5.23
CA THR A 110 -17.43 -10.41 -5.96
C THR A 110 -18.74 -9.91 -6.57
N ALA A 111 -19.48 -9.06 -5.86
CA ALA A 111 -20.69 -8.40 -6.34
C ALA A 111 -20.38 -7.40 -7.46
N LEU A 112 -19.21 -6.75 -7.40
CA LEU A 112 -18.81 -5.68 -8.31
C LEU A 112 -18.09 -6.15 -9.58
N TYR A 113 -17.33 -7.26 -9.51
CA TYR A 113 -16.43 -7.71 -10.58
C TYR A 113 -16.64 -9.18 -10.99
N GLY A 114 -17.57 -9.89 -10.36
CA GLY A 114 -17.92 -11.28 -10.65
C GLY A 114 -17.05 -12.32 -9.93
N ARG A 115 -17.55 -13.56 -9.86
CA ARG A 115 -16.84 -14.70 -9.24
C ARG A 115 -15.74 -15.22 -10.17
N LYS A 116 -14.49 -14.83 -9.94
CA LYS A 116 -13.35 -15.67 -10.33
C LYS A 116 -12.35 -15.78 -9.17
N ARG A 117 -12.08 -17.02 -8.76
CA ARG A 117 -11.12 -17.33 -7.69
C ARG A 117 -9.71 -17.20 -8.26
N TYR A 118 -9.03 -16.09 -8.00
CA TYR A 118 -7.60 -15.99 -8.18
C TYR A 118 -6.95 -15.59 -6.85
N LYS A 119 -5.87 -16.29 -6.48
CA LYS A 119 -5.03 -15.88 -5.36
C LYS A 119 -4.31 -14.60 -5.80
N THR A 120 -4.61 -13.50 -5.12
CA THR A 120 -3.85 -12.23 -5.08
C THR A 120 -3.28 -11.73 -6.42
N ALA A 121 -3.99 -10.88 -7.17
CA ALA A 121 -3.32 -9.99 -8.14
C ALA A 121 -4.25 -8.96 -8.84
N VAL A 122 -3.64 -7.85 -9.27
CA VAL A 122 -4.09 -6.92 -10.32
C VAL A 122 -3.17 -7.20 -11.48
N TYR A 123 -3.67 -7.91 -12.47
CA TYR A 123 -2.94 -8.29 -13.66
C TYR A 123 -3.17 -7.22 -14.74
N VAL A 124 -2.11 -6.76 -15.41
CA VAL A 124 -2.20 -6.02 -16.67
C VAL A 124 -1.54 -6.85 -17.76
N ALA A 125 -2.31 -7.32 -18.73
CA ALA A 125 -1.75 -7.81 -20.00
C ALA A 125 -2.22 -6.91 -21.14
N THR A 126 -1.32 -6.43 -21.97
CA THR A 126 -1.69 -5.74 -23.21
C THR A 126 -1.95 -6.79 -24.28
N TYR A 127 -3.22 -7.11 -24.59
CA TYR A 127 -3.74 -7.57 -25.90
C TYR A 127 -5.19 -8.09 -25.76
N GLY A 128 -6.06 -7.70 -26.70
CA GLY A 128 -7.38 -8.33 -26.95
C GLY A 128 -8.60 -7.69 -26.26
N ARG A 129 -9.70 -7.58 -27.03
CA ARG A 129 -10.99 -6.95 -26.67
C ARG A 129 -11.69 -7.65 -25.49
N LEU A 130 -11.67 -7.02 -24.31
CA LEU A 130 -12.68 -7.16 -23.24
C LEU A 130 -12.82 -5.80 -22.53
N ARG A 131 -13.96 -5.58 -21.84
CA ARG A 131 -14.42 -4.27 -21.32
C ARG A 131 -13.28 -3.46 -20.67
N PRO A 132 -13.06 -2.19 -21.06
CA PRO A 132 -11.88 -1.45 -20.65
C PRO A 132 -11.96 -1.05 -19.18
N PHE A 133 -10.96 -1.44 -18.40
CA PHE A 133 -10.59 -0.72 -17.19
C PHE A 133 -9.61 0.37 -17.59
N THR A 134 -9.78 1.56 -17.02
CA THR A 134 -8.84 2.66 -17.20
C THR A 134 -7.88 2.66 -16.03
N ILE A 135 -6.59 2.43 -16.30
CA ILE A 135 -5.53 2.78 -15.35
C ILE A 135 -5.46 4.31 -15.37
N VAL A 136 -5.90 4.95 -14.30
CA VAL A 136 -6.17 6.40 -14.32
C VAL A 136 -4.92 7.24 -14.10
N SER A 137 -3.88 6.71 -13.46
CA SER A 137 -2.67 7.50 -13.20
C SER A 137 -1.51 6.62 -12.74
N CYS A 138 -0.33 6.82 -13.32
CA CYS A 138 0.95 6.35 -12.77
C CYS A 138 1.62 7.53 -12.06
N ARG A 139 1.60 7.56 -10.72
CA ARG A 139 2.32 8.61 -9.98
C ARG A 139 3.83 8.36 -10.04
N ARG A 140 4.57 9.30 -10.62
CA ARG A 140 6.05 9.29 -10.60
C ARG A 140 6.54 9.50 -9.16
N ASN A 141 7.71 8.94 -8.85
CA ASN A 141 8.46 9.13 -7.59
C ASN A 141 7.86 8.57 -6.28
N VAL A 142 6.70 7.91 -6.32
CA VAL A 142 6.18 7.23 -5.12
C VAL A 142 6.76 5.81 -5.03
N ARG A 143 7.42 5.46 -3.92
CA ARG A 143 7.94 4.10 -3.71
C ARG A 143 6.87 3.16 -3.13
N PRO A 144 6.76 1.93 -3.66
CA PRO A 144 5.52 1.18 -3.55
C PRO A 144 5.24 0.46 -2.21
N GLY A 145 6.20 0.42 -1.28
CA GLY A 145 5.96 -0.18 0.05
C GLY A 145 4.99 0.62 0.93
N PHE A 146 4.78 1.91 0.63
CA PHE A 146 3.80 2.75 1.33
C PHE A 146 2.43 2.78 0.65
N THR A 147 2.34 2.29 -0.59
CA THR A 147 1.13 2.30 -1.41
C THR A 147 -0.09 1.63 -0.77
N PRO A 148 0.02 0.51 -0.04
CA PRO A 148 -1.12 -0.09 0.67
C PRO A 148 -1.84 0.96 1.54
N PHE A 149 -1.02 1.74 2.24
CA PHE A 149 -1.47 2.68 3.23
C PHE A 149 -2.11 3.90 2.59
N LEU A 150 -1.65 4.33 1.41
CA LEU A 150 -2.32 5.42 0.66
C LEU A 150 -3.80 5.10 0.39
N ALA A 151 -4.08 3.87 -0.02
CA ALA A 151 -5.44 3.44 -0.31
C ALA A 151 -6.28 3.33 0.98
N MET A 152 -5.68 2.88 2.10
CA MET A 152 -6.35 2.85 3.41
C MET A 152 -6.60 4.26 3.96
N PHE A 153 -5.63 5.18 3.82
CA PHE A 153 -5.77 6.57 4.23
C PHE A 153 -6.89 7.26 3.46
N GLU A 154 -6.91 7.11 2.14
CA GLU A 154 -7.97 7.69 1.32
C GLU A 154 -9.36 7.17 1.73
N ALA A 155 -9.47 5.87 1.98
CA ALA A 155 -10.71 5.26 2.47
C ALA A 155 -11.12 5.80 3.85
N LEU A 156 -10.18 5.91 4.79
CA LEU A 156 -10.43 6.45 6.14
C LEU A 156 -10.88 7.92 6.06
N THR A 157 -10.23 8.74 5.24
CA THR A 157 -10.63 10.13 4.99
C THR A 157 -12.02 10.23 4.39
N GLN A 158 -12.35 9.41 3.39
CA GLN A 158 -13.68 9.41 2.76
C GLN A 158 -14.78 8.99 3.74
N THR A 159 -14.51 8.02 4.62
CA THR A 159 -15.47 7.55 5.63
C THR A 159 -15.63 8.52 6.82
N LYS A 160 -14.79 9.55 6.92
CA LYS A 160 -14.74 10.51 8.04
C LYS A 160 -14.61 9.85 9.41
N GLN A 161 -14.06 8.64 9.47
CA GLN A 161 -13.83 7.94 10.73
C GLN A 161 -12.68 8.61 11.50
N LYS A 162 -12.90 8.90 12.78
CA LYS A 162 -11.85 9.37 13.67
C LYS A 162 -11.03 8.19 14.13
N VAL A 163 -9.88 7.97 13.51
CA VAL A 163 -8.96 6.87 13.83
C VAL A 163 -7.62 7.43 14.27
N ASP A 164 -7.08 6.91 15.37
CA ASP A 164 -5.74 7.25 15.84
C ASP A 164 -4.70 6.44 15.06
N ILE A 165 -4.05 7.09 14.07
CA ILE A 165 -3.09 6.46 13.17
C ILE A 165 -1.67 6.92 13.47
N ALA A 166 -0.82 5.98 13.89
CA ALA A 166 0.62 6.17 13.96
C ALA A 166 1.31 5.56 12.73
N VAL A 167 2.33 6.23 12.19
CA VAL A 167 3.09 5.78 11.03
C VAL A 167 4.57 5.68 11.37
N LEU A 168 5.17 4.52 11.09
CA LEU A 168 6.62 4.32 11.08
C LEU A 168 7.06 4.02 9.65
N PHE A 169 7.82 4.93 9.03
CA PHE A 169 8.22 4.82 7.64
C PHE A 169 9.74 4.78 7.47
N ALA A 170 10.26 3.68 6.94
CA ALA A 170 11.65 3.55 6.53
C ALA A 170 11.81 3.88 5.04
N GLY A 171 12.20 5.11 4.72
CA GLY A 171 12.36 5.63 3.37
C GLY A 171 13.75 6.20 3.11
N ARG A 172 13.96 6.79 1.93
CA ARG A 172 15.21 7.52 1.59
C ARG A 172 14.88 8.79 0.83
N GLY A 173 15.54 9.90 1.18
CA GLY A 173 15.52 11.13 0.37
C GLY A 173 14.11 11.69 0.15
N ASP A 174 13.75 11.89 -1.12
CA ASP A 174 12.48 12.48 -1.58
C ASP A 174 11.24 11.64 -1.22
N GLU A 175 11.40 10.37 -0.85
CA GLU A 175 10.29 9.52 -0.39
C GLU A 175 9.59 10.10 0.85
N ILE A 176 10.31 10.86 1.67
CA ILE A 176 9.76 11.47 2.89
C ILE A 176 8.76 12.57 2.55
N ASP A 177 8.89 13.22 1.39
CA ASP A 177 7.97 14.27 0.96
C ASP A 177 6.54 13.76 0.76
N LEU A 178 6.38 12.47 0.46
CA LEU A 178 5.07 11.82 0.36
C LEU A 178 4.27 11.89 1.66
N LEU A 179 4.98 11.88 2.80
CA LEU A 179 4.37 11.89 4.12
C LEU A 179 3.98 13.30 4.56
N LYS A 180 4.59 14.35 3.99
CA LYS A 180 4.18 15.74 4.24
C LYS A 180 2.70 15.93 3.93
N HIS A 181 2.21 15.34 2.84
CA HIS A 181 0.79 15.39 2.47
C HIS A 181 -0.14 14.71 3.49
N LEU A 182 0.29 13.61 4.12
CA LEU A 182 -0.53 12.95 5.14
C LEU A 182 -0.66 13.79 6.41
N ILE A 183 0.40 14.51 6.73
CA ILE A 183 0.44 15.40 7.89
C ILE A 183 -0.38 16.66 7.63
N SER A 184 -0.23 17.27 6.46
CA SER A 184 -1.03 18.43 6.06
C SER A 184 -2.54 18.14 6.02
N ALA A 185 -2.92 16.88 5.83
CA ALA A 185 -4.31 16.45 5.83
C ALA A 185 -4.86 16.07 7.22
N ASP A 186 -4.05 16.18 8.28
CA ASP A 186 -4.41 15.81 9.67
C ASP A 186 -4.95 14.37 9.81
N ILE A 187 -4.42 13.45 8.99
CA ILE A 187 -4.90 12.06 8.93
C ILE A 187 -4.17 11.18 9.98
N ALA A 188 -2.89 11.45 10.21
CA ALA A 188 -2.05 10.67 11.12
C ALA A 188 -1.72 11.46 12.39
N SER A 189 -1.91 10.84 13.55
CA SER A 189 -1.61 11.44 14.86
C SER A 189 -0.11 11.57 15.11
N SER A 190 0.68 10.67 14.51
CA SER A 190 2.14 10.70 14.59
C SER A 190 2.78 10.05 13.38
N VAL A 191 3.89 10.61 12.91
CA VAL A 191 4.64 10.10 11.77
C VAL A 191 6.14 10.13 12.11
N SER A 192 6.74 8.94 12.27
CA SER A 192 8.18 8.79 12.43
C SER A 192 8.80 8.23 11.15
N THR A 193 9.81 8.91 10.65
CA THR A 193 10.49 8.60 9.39
C THR A 193 11.95 8.28 9.63
N PHE A 194 12.46 7.27 8.93
CA PHE A 194 13.79 6.71 9.15
C PHE A 194 14.56 6.73 7.82
N ASP A 195 15.45 7.70 7.65
CA ASP A 195 16.30 7.87 6.48
C ASP A 195 17.69 7.26 6.70
N SER A 196 17.89 6.09 6.10
CA SER A 196 19.19 5.39 6.16
C SER A 196 20.32 6.07 5.38
N THR A 197 20.07 7.11 4.58
CA THR A 197 21.11 7.80 3.81
C THR A 197 21.87 8.84 4.63
N GLY A 198 21.25 9.36 5.71
CA GLY A 198 21.83 10.41 6.54
C GLY A 198 22.02 11.76 5.83
N ILE A 199 21.41 11.96 4.66
CA ILE A 199 21.55 13.19 3.88
C ILE A 199 20.74 14.34 4.47
N ASN A 200 19.54 14.05 4.95
CA ASN A 200 18.69 15.04 5.60
C ASN A 200 19.17 15.27 7.04
N ALA A 201 18.90 16.42 7.65
CA ALA A 201 19.13 16.60 9.09
C ALA A 201 17.94 16.03 9.90
N THR A 202 18.21 15.46 11.07
CA THR A 202 17.16 15.11 12.04
C THR A 202 16.33 16.35 12.29
N THR A 203 15.04 16.29 11.96
CA THR A 203 14.12 17.43 12.04
C THR A 203 12.83 16.98 12.66
N GLU A 204 12.29 17.78 13.58
CA GLU A 204 10.94 17.62 14.11
C GLU A 204 10.09 18.78 13.57
N CYS A 205 8.96 18.45 12.93
CA CYS A 205 8.02 19.44 12.42
C CYS A 205 6.60 18.95 12.71
N GLY A 206 6.02 19.44 13.81
CA GLY A 206 4.72 19.01 14.29
C GLY A 206 4.68 17.49 14.55
N PRO A 207 3.74 16.73 13.95
CA PRO A 207 3.66 15.29 14.14
C PRO A 207 4.74 14.50 13.35
N LEU A 208 5.55 15.16 12.52
CA LEU A 208 6.67 14.53 11.79
C LEU A 208 7.93 14.50 12.64
N LYS A 209 8.48 13.30 12.83
CA LYS A 209 9.84 13.08 13.33
C LYS A 209 10.69 12.43 12.24
N LEU A 210 11.85 13.01 11.95
CA LEU A 210 12.80 12.45 10.99
C LEU A 210 14.07 11.99 11.70
N TYR A 211 14.41 10.72 11.52
CA TYR A 211 15.60 10.07 12.08
C TYR A 211 16.56 9.64 10.98
N ASN A 212 17.82 10.07 11.07
CA ASN A 212 18.88 9.73 10.12
C ASN A 212 19.53 8.37 10.40
N ARG A 213 18.70 7.34 10.51
CA ARG A 213 19.14 5.97 10.77
C ARG A 213 18.09 5.00 10.26
N ARG A 214 18.43 3.72 10.28
CA ARG A 214 17.41 2.66 10.11
C ARG A 214 16.50 2.64 11.34
N MET A 215 15.26 2.17 11.12
CA MET A 215 14.36 1.80 12.21
C MET A 215 14.99 0.67 13.03
N GLN A 216 14.77 0.69 14.34
CA GLN A 216 15.35 -0.22 15.33
C GLN A 216 14.28 -0.65 16.34
N PHE A 217 14.58 -1.68 17.12
CA PHE A 217 13.69 -2.20 18.16
C PHE A 217 13.16 -1.12 19.11
N ASN A 218 14.03 -0.20 19.56
CA ASN A 218 13.68 0.85 20.52
C ASN A 218 12.70 1.89 19.95
N ASP A 219 12.40 1.88 18.66
CA ASP A 219 11.39 2.76 18.07
C ASP A 219 9.96 2.28 18.32
N ILE A 220 9.75 0.98 18.53
CA ILE A 220 8.42 0.40 18.75
C ILE A 220 7.81 0.85 20.09
N PRO A 221 8.52 0.80 21.22
CA PRO A 221 8.00 1.31 22.49
C PRO A 221 7.67 2.80 22.50
N ASN A 222 8.24 3.59 21.58
CA ASN A 222 7.95 5.03 21.47
C ASN A 222 6.59 5.32 20.83
N VAL A 223 5.92 4.30 20.26
CA VAL A 223 4.55 4.44 19.77
C VAL A 223 3.59 4.32 20.95
N SER A 224 2.80 5.37 21.18
CA SER A 224 1.78 5.38 22.24
C SER A 224 0.80 4.20 22.09
N ASP A 225 0.51 3.53 23.19
CA ASP A 225 -0.44 2.41 23.24
C ASP A 225 -0.19 1.31 22.20
N VAL A 226 1.08 1.01 21.86
CA VAL A 226 1.41 0.07 20.77
C VAL A 226 0.73 -1.30 20.89
N THR A 227 0.55 -1.82 22.11
CA THR A 227 -0.12 -3.09 22.39
C THR A 227 -1.63 -3.08 22.11
N ASN A 228 -2.24 -1.89 22.06
CA ASN A 228 -3.66 -1.69 21.78
C ASN A 228 -3.92 -1.32 20.30
N LYS A 229 -2.88 -1.14 19.48
CA LYS A 229 -3.01 -0.81 18.06
C LYS A 229 -3.14 -2.07 17.20
N TYR A 230 -3.96 -1.99 16.15
CA TYR A 230 -3.91 -2.94 15.04
C TYR A 230 -2.79 -2.54 14.10
N VAL A 231 -1.87 -3.47 13.82
CA VAL A 231 -0.61 -3.16 13.16
C VAL A 231 -0.58 -3.78 11.77
N TYR A 232 -0.19 -2.96 10.80
CA TYR A 232 -0.04 -3.35 9.41
C TYR A 232 1.40 -3.11 9.00
N VAL A 233 2.08 -4.17 8.55
CA VAL A 233 3.49 -4.14 8.18
C VAL A 233 3.64 -4.47 6.71
N CYS A 234 4.30 -3.59 5.95
CA CYS A 234 4.53 -3.77 4.52
C CYS A 234 5.88 -3.21 4.09
N GLY A 235 6.72 -4.00 3.43
CA GLY A 235 8.02 -3.52 2.97
C GLY A 235 8.99 -4.65 2.65
N PRO A 236 10.31 -4.35 2.58
CA PRO A 236 11.34 -5.36 2.37
C PRO A 236 11.27 -6.50 3.38
N ALA A 237 11.60 -7.71 2.94
CA ALA A 237 11.53 -8.93 3.74
C ALA A 237 12.19 -8.78 5.12
N GLN A 238 13.41 -8.22 5.16
CA GLN A 238 14.12 -8.02 6.42
C GLN A 238 13.38 -7.07 7.36
N LEU A 239 12.86 -5.94 6.86
CA LEU A 239 12.08 -5.01 7.68
C LEU A 239 10.85 -5.69 8.27
N MET A 240 10.14 -6.51 7.48
CA MET A 240 8.96 -7.21 7.97
C MET A 240 9.30 -8.25 9.04
N ILE A 241 10.39 -9.00 8.87
CA ILE A 241 10.89 -9.97 9.86
C ILE A 241 11.24 -9.25 11.16
N ASP A 242 12.00 -8.18 11.06
CA ASP A 242 12.46 -7.40 12.20
C ASP A 242 11.29 -6.74 12.94
N ALA A 243 10.42 -6.03 12.22
CA ALA A 243 9.25 -5.37 12.79
C ALA A 243 8.33 -6.36 13.50
N TYR A 244 8.09 -7.54 12.93
CA TYR A 244 7.27 -8.57 13.56
C TYR A 244 7.90 -9.08 14.87
N SER A 245 9.20 -9.33 14.87
CA SER A 245 9.95 -9.72 16.06
C SER A 245 9.89 -8.63 17.15
N TRP A 246 10.05 -7.36 16.76
CA TRP A 246 9.99 -6.23 17.67
C TRP A 246 8.60 -6.02 18.28
N LEU A 247 7.55 -6.10 17.46
CA LEU A 247 6.15 -5.97 17.91
C LEU A 247 5.75 -7.11 18.85
N THR A 248 6.17 -8.34 18.54
CA THR A 248 5.91 -9.49 19.42
C THR A 248 6.60 -9.32 20.77
N LYS A 249 7.86 -8.88 20.78
CA LYS A 249 8.60 -8.56 22.01
C LYS A 249 7.98 -7.40 22.80
N ALA A 250 7.35 -6.44 22.11
CA ALA A 250 6.61 -5.35 22.73
C ALA A 250 5.22 -5.77 23.26
N GLY A 251 4.81 -7.04 23.11
CA GLY A 251 3.55 -7.57 23.63
C GLY A 251 2.35 -7.39 22.70
N VAL A 252 2.55 -7.03 21.44
CA VAL A 252 1.45 -6.96 20.45
C VAL A 252 0.99 -8.38 20.11
N LYS A 253 -0.32 -8.65 20.19
CA LYS A 253 -0.87 -9.97 19.91
C LYS A 253 -0.80 -10.28 18.43
N SER A 254 -0.50 -11.52 18.06
CA SER A 254 -0.47 -11.97 16.65
C SER A 254 -1.78 -11.71 15.91
N SER A 255 -2.93 -11.74 16.59
CA SER A 255 -4.25 -11.42 16.02
C SER A 255 -4.41 -9.95 15.60
N GLN A 256 -3.58 -9.05 16.12
CA GLN A 256 -3.56 -7.63 15.77
C GLN A 256 -2.53 -7.32 14.67
N LEU A 257 -1.71 -8.29 14.26
CA LEU A 257 -0.63 -8.11 13.30
C LEU A 257 -1.06 -8.61 11.91
N LYS A 258 -1.08 -7.72 10.93
CA LYS A 258 -1.20 -8.07 9.51
C LYS A 258 0.09 -7.71 8.79
N LYS A 259 0.56 -8.60 7.90
CA LYS A 259 1.72 -8.35 7.05
C LYS A 259 1.38 -8.67 5.60
N GLU A 260 1.89 -7.87 4.68
CA GLU A 260 1.83 -8.16 3.25
C GLU A 260 3.27 -8.32 2.75
N SER A 261 3.60 -9.53 2.27
CA SER A 261 4.88 -9.81 1.63
C SER A 261 4.69 -9.89 0.13
N PHE A 262 5.69 -9.44 -0.61
CA PHE A 262 5.69 -9.40 -2.06
C PHE A 262 6.77 -10.30 -2.67
N LEU A 263 7.20 -11.32 -1.92
CA LEU A 263 7.99 -12.42 -2.44
C LEU A 263 7.01 -13.42 -3.09
N PHE A 264 7.01 -13.47 -4.43
CA PHE A 264 6.30 -14.44 -5.25
C PHE A 264 7.29 -15.41 -5.87
#